data_AF-A0AAD6GRA3-F1
#
_entry.id   AF-A0AAD6GRA3-F1
#
_cell.length_a   1.000
_cell.length_b   1.000
_cell.length_c   1.000
_cell.angle_alpha   90.00
_cell.angle_beta   90.00
_cell.angle_gamma   90.00
#
_symmetry.space_group_name_H-M   'P 1'
#
loop_
_entity.id
_entity.type
_entity.pdbx_description
1 polymer ?
#
loop_
_entity_poly.entity_id
_entity_poly.type
_entity_poly.pdbx_seq_one_letter_code
_entity_poly.pdbx_strand_id
1 'polypeptide(L)'
;MASFQDRAQHAVAQLDKELSKYPVLNNLERQTNVPKVYVILGLVGVYFFLVFFNIAGEFLVNFAGFLLPGYYSLQALFTSGTADDTQWLTYWVVFAFLTVIESAISAAYWFPFYYIFKFVLILWMALPQTNGAQIVFHSFLQPVVGRFFSSTGTSTNLRAQAEAAAKSQ
;
A
#
# COMPACT_ATOMS: atom_id res chain seq x y z
N MET A 1 21.49 -7.75 27.10
CA MET A 1 20.34 -7.92 26.19
C MET A 1 19.33 -6.85 26.59
N ALA A 2 19.02 -5.88 25.74
CA ALA A 2 17.98 -4.90 26.06
C ALA A 2 16.67 -5.64 26.36
N SER A 3 16.05 -5.34 27.50
CA SER A 3 14.81 -6.00 27.90
C SER A 3 13.69 -5.65 26.90
N PHE A 4 12.66 -6.50 26.82
CA PHE A 4 11.51 -6.22 25.98
C PHE A 4 10.84 -4.87 26.33
N GLN A 5 10.89 -4.49 27.61
CA GLN A 5 10.41 -3.20 28.09
C GLN A 5 11.23 -2.03 27.53
N ASP A 6 12.56 -2.14 27.51
CA ASP A 6 13.42 -1.09 26.95
C ASP A 6 13.12 -0.86 25.46
N ARG A 7 12.95 -1.94 24.69
CA ARG A 7 12.59 -1.86 23.26
C ARG A 7 11.23 -1.21 23.05
N ALA A 8 10.24 -1.57 23.88
CA ALA A 8 8.91 -0.99 23.83
C ALA A 8 8.93 0.50 24.17
N GLN A 9 9.67 0.90 25.21
CA GLN A 9 9.82 2.30 25.59
C GLN A 9 10.56 3.11 24.53
N HIS A 10 11.59 2.54 23.89
CA HIS A 10 12.26 3.18 22.77
C HIS A 10 11.34 3.38 21.56
N ALA A 11 10.52 2.38 21.22
CA ALA A 11 9.55 2.49 20.14
C ALA A 11 8.47 3.55 20.44
N VAL A 12 7.97 3.56 21.69
CA VAL A 12 7.02 4.58 22.17
C VAL A 12 7.63 5.97 22.11
N ALA A 13 8.88 6.15 22.54
CA ALA A 13 9.57 7.43 22.51
C ALA A 13 9.85 7.92 21.07
N GLN A 14 10.15 7.02 20.13
CA GLN A 14 10.30 7.36 18.72
C GLN A 14 8.96 7.79 18.10
N LEU A 15 7.88 7.07 18.40
CA LEU A 15 6.54 7.45 17.97
C LEU A 15 6.15 8.81 18.55
N ASP A 16 6.38 9.04 19.84
CA ASP A 16 6.08 10.33 20.47
C ASP A 16 6.80 11.48 19.78
N LYS A 17 8.07 11.28 19.43
CA LYS A 17 8.89 12.27 18.71
C LYS A 17 8.36 12.57 17.30
N GLU A 18 7.97 11.55 16.55
CA GLU A 18 7.39 11.71 15.21
C GLU A 18 6.01 12.38 15.29
N LEU A 19 5.19 11.99 16.27
CA LEU A 19 3.86 12.55 16.49
C LEU A 19 3.93 14.00 16.99
N SER A 20 4.98 14.36 17.73
CA SER A 20 5.23 15.73 18.18
C SER A 20 5.43 16.72 17.03
N LYS A 21 5.75 16.24 15.81
CA LYS A 21 5.85 17.09 14.62
C LYS A 21 4.49 17.66 14.19
N TYR A 22 3.38 17.07 14.62
CA TYR A 22 2.03 17.53 14.30
C TYR A 22 1.48 18.42 15.43
N PRO A 23 1.36 19.75 15.22
CA PRO A 23 0.93 20.68 16.28
C PRO A 23 -0.50 20.40 16.79
N VAL A 24 -1.35 19.78 15.97
CA VAL A 24 -2.71 19.36 16.35
C VAL A 24 -2.68 18.30 17.46
N LEU A 25 -1.73 17.35 17.40
CA LEU A 25 -1.61 16.28 18.40
C LEU A 25 -1.09 16.82 19.73
N ASN A 26 -0.17 17.79 19.68
CA ASN A 26 0.35 18.44 20.89
C ASN A 26 -0.72 19.29 21.60
N ASN A 27 -1.62 19.92 20.83
CA ASN A 27 -2.74 20.67 21.40
C ASN A 27 -3.77 19.74 22.05
N LEU A 28 -4.01 18.56 21.47
CA LEU A 28 -4.86 17.52 22.05
C LEU A 28 -4.25 16.92 23.32
N GLU A 29 -2.95 16.66 23.34
CA GLU A 29 -2.22 16.19 24.54
C GLU A 29 -2.33 17.21 25.69
N ARG A 30 -2.17 18.50 25.38
CA ARG A 30 -2.31 19.58 26.39
C ARG A 30 -3.73 19.70 26.96
N GLN A 31 -4.76 19.41 26.18
CA GLN A 31 -6.15 19.47 26.64
C GLN A 31 -6.62 18.20 27.36
N THR A 32 -6.15 17.03 26.91
CA THR A 32 -6.59 15.73 27.46
C THR A 32 -5.68 15.22 28.57
N ASN A 33 -4.47 15.77 28.72
CA ASN A 33 -3.43 15.35 29.67
C ASN A 33 -3.02 13.87 29.53
N VAL A 34 -3.36 13.25 28.39
CA VAL A 34 -3.00 11.88 28.03
C VAL A 34 -1.92 11.91 26.96
N PRO A 35 -0.84 11.11 27.07
CA PRO A 35 0.21 11.10 26.07
C PRO A 35 -0.33 10.67 24.70
N LYS A 36 0.00 11.44 23.66
CA LYS A 36 -0.48 11.27 22.28
C LYS A 36 -0.24 9.87 21.70
N VAL A 37 0.85 9.21 22.10
CA VAL A 37 1.16 7.84 21.67
C VAL A 37 0.07 6.86 22.10
N TYR A 38 -0.43 6.94 23.33
CA TYR A 38 -1.47 6.02 23.81
C TYR A 38 -2.80 6.24 23.11
N VAL A 39 -3.13 7.49 22.76
CA VAL A 39 -4.33 7.81 21.99
C VAL A 39 -4.26 7.15 20.61
N ILE A 40 -3.12 7.28 19.92
CA ILE A 40 -2.95 6.68 18.58
C ILE A 40 -2.90 5.16 18.64
N LEU A 41 -2.21 4.59 19.62
CA LEU A 41 -2.23 3.13 19.83
C LEU A 41 -3.65 2.63 20.10
N GLY A 42 -4.43 3.37 20.88
CA GLY A 42 -5.85 3.09 21.11
C GLY A 42 -6.67 3.13 19.82
N LEU A 43 -6.50 4.17 19.00
CA LEU A 43 -7.18 4.29 17.70
C LEU A 43 -6.80 3.15 16.75
N VAL A 44 -5.53 2.80 16.66
CA VAL A 44 -5.05 1.66 15.85
C VAL A 44 -5.63 0.33 16.37
N GLY A 45 -5.68 0.16 17.69
CA GLY A 45 -6.28 -1.01 18.33
C GLY A 45 -7.78 -1.13 18.04
N VAL A 46 -8.52 -0.03 18.18
CA VAL A 46 -9.96 0.03 17.84
C VAL A 46 -10.16 -0.26 16.35
N TYR A 47 -9.35 0.33 15.48
CA TYR A 47 -9.41 0.08 14.04
C TYR A 47 -9.20 -1.41 13.73
N PHE A 48 -8.17 -2.04 14.30
CA PHE A 48 -7.90 -3.47 14.12
C PHE A 48 -9.04 -4.34 14.67
N PHE A 49 -9.60 -3.96 15.83
CA PHE A 49 -10.76 -4.62 16.41
C PHE A 49 -11.98 -4.54 15.47
N LEU A 50 -12.29 -3.38 14.89
CA LEU A 50 -13.40 -3.22 13.95
C LEU A 50 -13.21 -4.10 12.71
N VAL A 51 -12.00 -4.14 12.14
CA VAL A 51 -11.66 -5.04 11.02
C VAL A 51 -11.81 -6.51 11.43
N PHE A 52 -11.37 -6.88 12.64
CA PHE A 52 -11.44 -8.24 13.16
C PHE A 52 -12.88 -8.74 13.28
N PHE A 53 -13.78 -7.91 13.81
CA PHE A 53 -15.21 -8.21 13.94
C PHE A 53 -16.01 -7.98 12.65
N ASN A 54 -15.33 -7.69 11.53
CA ASN A 54 -15.96 -7.41 10.23
C ASN A 54 -16.89 -6.18 10.24
N ILE A 55 -16.79 -5.29 11.24
CA ILE A 55 -17.61 -4.10 11.35
C ILE A 55 -17.04 -3.06 10.37
N ALA A 56 -17.76 -2.81 9.28
CA ALA A 56 -17.30 -1.95 8.18
C ALA A 56 -15.94 -2.37 7.58
N GLY A 57 -15.62 -3.68 7.60
CA GLY A 57 -14.32 -4.22 7.23
C GLY A 57 -13.86 -3.81 5.82
N GLU A 58 -14.75 -3.90 4.83
CA GLU A 58 -14.44 -3.50 3.45
C GLU A 58 -14.01 -2.02 3.35
N PHE A 59 -14.79 -1.14 3.96
CA PHE A 59 -14.51 0.30 3.96
C PHE A 59 -13.19 0.60 4.66
N LEU A 60 -12.99 0.06 5.86
CA LEU A 60 -11.77 0.28 6.64
C LEU A 60 -10.54 -0.19 5.84
N VAL A 61 -10.55 -1.43 5.38
CA VAL A 61 -9.42 -2.02 4.66
C VAL A 61 -9.09 -1.27 3.37
N ASN A 62 -10.10 -0.88 2.59
CA ASN A 62 -9.90 -0.05 1.41
C ASN A 62 -9.38 1.36 1.78
N PHE A 63 -9.88 1.94 2.87
CA PHE A 63 -9.43 3.25 3.35
C PHE A 63 -7.95 3.23 3.76
N ALA A 64 -7.51 2.23 4.52
CA ALA A 64 -6.09 2.07 4.84
C ALA A 64 -5.24 1.75 3.59
N GLY A 65 -5.75 0.89 2.71
CA GLY A 65 -5.12 0.55 1.43
C GLY A 65 -5.03 1.72 0.45
N PHE A 66 -5.80 2.78 0.66
CA PHE A 66 -5.69 4.03 -0.09
C PHE A 66 -4.79 5.04 0.63
N LEU A 67 -5.02 5.26 1.92
CA LEU A 67 -4.44 6.38 2.66
C LEU A 67 -2.93 6.23 2.89
N LEU A 68 -2.46 5.02 3.25
CA LEU A 68 -1.03 4.75 3.48
C LEU A 68 -0.19 4.94 2.20
N PRO A 69 -0.42 4.17 1.11
CA PRO A 69 0.33 4.33 -0.13
C PRO A 69 0.02 5.67 -0.80
N GLY A 70 -1.16 6.25 -0.63
CA GLY A 70 -1.50 7.59 -1.14
C GLY A 70 -0.62 8.67 -0.52
N TYR A 71 -0.39 8.64 0.79
CA TYR A 71 0.54 9.55 1.44
C TYR A 71 1.96 9.41 0.92
N TYR A 72 2.47 8.17 0.81
CA TYR A 72 3.82 7.95 0.29
C TYR A 72 3.94 8.27 -1.21
N SER A 73 2.89 8.03 -2.00
CA SER A 73 2.85 8.40 -3.42
C SER A 73 2.90 9.93 -3.58
N LEU A 74 2.18 10.67 -2.73
CA LEU A 74 2.25 12.14 -2.73
C LEU A 74 3.66 12.62 -2.35
N GLN A 75 4.30 11.97 -1.38
CA GLN A 75 5.68 12.30 -1.02
C GLN A 75 6.68 11.99 -2.15
N ALA A 76 6.50 10.86 -2.85
CA ALA A 76 7.29 10.48 -4.00
C ALA A 76 7.14 11.49 -5.15
N LEU A 77 5.94 12.03 -5.39
CA LEU A 77 5.69 13.06 -6.40
C LEU A 77 6.49 14.36 -6.19
N PHE A 78 6.91 14.65 -4.96
CA PHE A 78 7.74 15.82 -4.65
C PHE A 78 9.24 15.49 -4.55
N THR A 79 9.61 14.22 -4.77
CA THR A 79 10.99 13.74 -4.73
C THR A 79 11.44 13.41 -6.16
N SER A 80 12.70 13.68 -6.51
CA SER A 80 13.22 13.52 -7.88
C SER A 80 13.63 12.08 -8.26
N GLY A 81 13.35 11.09 -7.40
CA GLY A 81 13.76 9.70 -7.59
C GLY A 81 12.69 8.82 -8.21
N THR A 82 12.99 8.16 -9.34
CA THR A 82 12.03 7.33 -10.11
C THR A 82 11.78 5.92 -9.54
N ALA A 83 12.59 5.49 -8.56
CA ALA A 83 12.48 4.16 -7.97
C ALA A 83 11.22 4.01 -7.11
N ASP A 84 10.89 5.05 -6.34
CA ASP A 84 9.71 5.08 -5.48
C ASP A 84 8.43 5.09 -6.32
N ASP A 85 8.41 5.85 -7.42
CA ASP A 85 7.27 5.94 -8.35
C ASP A 85 6.88 4.56 -8.92
N THR A 86 7.88 3.77 -9.30
CA THR A 86 7.65 2.42 -9.89
C THR A 86 7.01 1.48 -8.87
N GLN A 87 7.45 1.55 -7.60
CA GLN A 87 6.90 0.73 -6.53
C GLN A 87 5.44 1.08 -6.24
N TRP A 88 5.12 2.38 -6.11
CA TRP A 88 3.76 2.82 -5.83
C TRP A 88 2.82 2.54 -7.00
N LEU A 89 3.26 2.75 -8.25
CA LEU A 89 2.47 2.40 -9.42
C LEU A 89 2.18 0.90 -9.48
N THR A 90 3.18 0.06 -9.19
CA THR A 90 3.00 -1.39 -9.13
C THR A 90 1.99 -1.78 -8.05
N TYR A 91 2.08 -1.16 -6.88
CA TYR A 91 1.10 -1.33 -5.80
C TYR A 91 -0.33 -1.01 -6.29
N TRP A 92 -0.53 0.15 -6.93
CA TRP A 92 -1.86 0.58 -7.38
C TRP A 92 -2.46 -0.37 -8.42
N VAL A 93 -1.64 -0.87 -9.35
CA VAL A 93 -2.07 -1.85 -10.35
C VAL A 93 -2.48 -3.16 -9.68
N VAL A 94 -1.68 -3.67 -8.76
CA VAL A 94 -1.99 -4.91 -8.02
C VAL A 94 -3.24 -4.74 -7.15
N PHE A 95 -3.35 -3.62 -6.44
CA PHE A 95 -4.48 -3.30 -5.59
C PHE A 95 -5.79 -3.22 -6.38
N ALA A 96 -5.78 -2.52 -7.53
CA ALA A 96 -6.94 -2.44 -8.40
C ALA A 96 -7.35 -3.81 -8.95
N PHE A 97 -6.38 -4.62 -9.40
CA PHE A 97 -6.64 -5.96 -9.90
C PHE A 97 -7.29 -6.87 -8.83
N LEU A 98 -6.74 -6.88 -7.61
CA LEU A 98 -7.30 -7.64 -6.50
C LEU A 98 -8.72 -7.18 -6.14
N THR A 99 -8.95 -5.87 -6.13
CA THR A 99 -10.27 -5.29 -5.82
C THR A 99 -11.33 -5.68 -6.85
N VAL A 100 -10.96 -5.72 -8.14
CA VAL A 100 -11.87 -6.16 -9.22
C VAL A 100 -12.21 -7.65 -9.08
N ILE A 101 -11.21 -8.49 -8.82
CA ILE A 101 -11.43 -9.94 -8.63
C ILE A 101 -12.32 -10.20 -7.41
N GLU A 102 -12.07 -9.50 -6.31
CA GLU A 102 -12.87 -9.59 -5.09
C GLU A 102 -14.34 -9.24 -5.34
N SER A 103 -14.59 -8.14 -6.07
CA SER A 103 -15.94 -7.75 -6.48
C SER A 103 -16.62 -8.81 -7.35
N ALA A 104 -15.86 -9.56 -8.17
CA ALA A 104 -16.42 -10.60 -9.02
C ALA A 104 -16.77 -11.89 -8.26
N ILE A 105 -16.02 -12.22 -7.21
CA ILE A 105 -16.16 -13.50 -6.48
C ILE A 105 -17.08 -13.38 -5.26
N SER A 106 -17.50 -12.16 -4.86
CA SER A 106 -18.23 -11.94 -3.60
C SER A 106 -17.51 -12.60 -2.41
N ALA A 107 -16.18 -12.50 -2.40
CA ALA A 107 -15.29 -13.32 -1.57
C ALA A 107 -15.58 -13.23 -0.06
N ALA A 108 -16.10 -12.09 0.40
CA ALA A 108 -16.47 -11.86 1.79
C ALA A 108 -17.63 -12.74 2.29
N TYR A 109 -18.51 -13.23 1.41
CA TYR A 109 -19.64 -14.07 1.81
C TYR A 109 -19.24 -15.53 2.09
N TRP A 110 -18.12 -15.99 1.53
CA TRP A 110 -17.72 -17.40 1.58
C TRP A 110 -16.68 -17.70 2.67
N PHE A 111 -15.89 -16.71 3.08
CA PHE A 111 -14.76 -16.90 4.00
C PHE A 111 -14.86 -15.99 5.25
N PRO A 112 -15.08 -16.56 6.46
CA PRO A 112 -14.99 -15.78 7.69
C PRO A 112 -13.56 -15.26 7.86
N PHE A 113 -13.40 -13.99 8.27
CA PHE A 113 -12.11 -13.27 8.38
C PHE A 113 -11.44 -12.83 7.06
N TYR A 114 -12.17 -12.84 5.93
CA TYR A 114 -11.64 -12.39 4.64
C TYR A 114 -11.01 -10.98 4.69
N TYR A 115 -11.66 -10.00 5.34
CA TYR A 115 -11.12 -8.65 5.41
C TYR A 115 -9.84 -8.54 6.25
N ILE A 116 -9.63 -9.41 7.25
CA ILE A 116 -8.34 -9.46 7.96
C ILE A 116 -7.24 -9.91 7.02
N PHE A 117 -7.48 -10.99 6.25
CA PHE A 117 -6.51 -11.48 5.28
C PHE A 117 -6.21 -10.41 4.23
N LYS A 118 -7.24 -9.77 3.67
CA LYS A 118 -7.11 -8.66 2.72
C LYS A 118 -6.32 -7.49 3.33
N PHE A 119 -6.60 -7.13 4.59
CA PHE A 119 -5.88 -6.07 5.30
C PHE A 119 -4.39 -6.37 5.43
N VAL A 120 -4.05 -7.59 5.88
CA VAL A 120 -2.66 -8.03 6.01
C VAL A 120 -1.97 -8.06 4.66
N LEU A 121 -2.64 -8.56 3.62
CA LEU A 121 -2.11 -8.59 2.26
C LEU A 121 -1.79 -7.18 1.74
N ILE A 122 -2.73 -6.24 1.89
CA ILE A 122 -2.57 -4.85 1.48
C ILE A 122 -1.43 -4.17 2.26
N LEU A 123 -1.40 -4.37 3.58
CA LEU A 123 -0.36 -3.79 4.43
C LEU A 123 1.02 -4.33 4.06
N TRP A 124 1.12 -5.64 3.83
CA TRP A 124 2.34 -6.30 3.35
C TRP A 124 2.79 -5.77 1.99
N MET A 125 1.85 -5.47 1.10
CA MET A 125 2.12 -4.92 -0.22
C MET A 125 2.59 -3.44 -0.15
N ALA A 126 2.06 -2.68 0.81
CA ALA A 126 2.41 -1.28 1.04
C ALA A 126 3.76 -1.09 1.75
N LEU A 127 4.31 -2.14 2.38
CA LEU A 127 5.60 -2.10 3.06
C LEU A 127 6.75 -2.00 2.05
N PRO A 128 7.53 -0.90 2.05
CA PRO A 128 8.65 -0.73 1.11
C PRO A 128 9.82 -1.67 1.37
N GLN A 129 9.95 -2.18 2.60
CA GLN A 129 11.01 -3.11 2.99
C GLN A 129 10.83 -4.50 2.33
N THR A 130 9.59 -4.93 2.10
CA THR A 130 9.27 -6.27 1.58
C THR A 130 9.09 -6.29 0.07
N ASN A 131 8.93 -5.12 -0.57
CA ASN A 131 8.60 -5.00 -2.01
C ASN A 131 7.45 -5.93 -2.43
N GLY A 132 6.47 -6.13 -1.54
CA GLY A 132 5.42 -7.14 -1.71
C GLY A 132 4.61 -6.94 -2.99
N ALA A 133 4.39 -5.67 -3.39
CA ALA A 133 3.73 -5.32 -4.65
C ALA A 133 4.45 -5.90 -5.87
N GLN A 134 5.77 -5.80 -5.91
CA GLN A 134 6.55 -6.32 -7.03
C GLN A 134 6.51 -7.85 -7.09
N ILE A 135 6.55 -8.52 -5.93
CA ILE A 135 6.45 -9.98 -5.87
C ILE A 135 5.12 -10.45 -6.47
N VAL A 136 4.00 -9.83 -6.08
CA VAL A 136 2.68 -10.17 -6.63
C VAL A 136 2.60 -9.81 -8.11
N PHE A 137 3.17 -8.67 -8.49
CA PHE A 137 3.21 -8.25 -9.89
C PHE A 137 3.94 -9.27 -10.77
N HIS A 138 5.18 -9.63 -10.43
CA HIS A 138 5.97 -10.57 -11.20
C HIS A 138 5.39 -11.99 -11.19
N SER A 139 4.78 -12.40 -10.07
CA SER A 139 4.28 -13.77 -9.90
C SER A 139 2.91 -14.01 -10.54
N PHE A 140 2.00 -13.02 -10.50
CA PHE A 140 0.60 -13.19 -10.94
C PHE A 140 0.22 -12.27 -12.09
N LEU A 141 0.57 -10.98 -12.03
CA LEU A 141 0.14 -10.02 -13.06
C LEU A 141 0.99 -10.09 -14.33
N GLN A 142 2.31 -10.20 -14.22
CA GLN A 142 3.21 -10.30 -15.37
C GLN A 142 2.87 -11.49 -16.29
N PRO A 143 2.59 -12.72 -15.83
CA PRO A 143 2.21 -13.80 -16.74
C PRO A 143 0.83 -13.59 -17.41
N VAL A 144 -0.09 -12.92 -16.73
CA VAL A 144 -1.45 -12.64 -17.25
C VAL A 144 -1.43 -11.48 -18.25
N VAL A 145 -0.74 -10.40 -17.91
CA VAL A 145 -0.73 -9.12 -18.62
C VAL A 145 0.42 -9.03 -19.61
N GLY A 146 1.57 -9.60 -19.29
CA GLY A 146 2.76 -9.60 -20.13
C GLY A 146 2.52 -10.21 -21.51
N ARG A 147 1.59 -11.16 -21.66
CA ARG A 147 1.22 -11.71 -22.98
C ARG A 147 0.57 -10.68 -23.89
N PHE A 148 -0.15 -9.71 -23.35
CA PHE A 148 -0.82 -8.65 -24.10
C PHE A 148 0.15 -7.52 -24.46
N PHE A 149 1.01 -7.11 -23.52
CA PHE A 149 1.98 -6.03 -23.74
C PHE A 149 3.25 -6.48 -24.47
N SER A 150 3.63 -7.77 -24.43
CA SER A 150 4.70 -8.30 -25.29
C SER A 150 4.31 -8.31 -26.78
N SER A 151 3.01 -8.17 -27.09
CA SER A 151 2.51 -8.06 -28.46
C SER A 151 2.62 -6.63 -29.04
N THR A 152 3.22 -5.69 -28.31
CA THR A 152 3.62 -4.36 -28.85
C THR A 152 4.86 -4.45 -29.76
N GLY A 153 5.21 -5.64 -30.24
CA GLY A 153 6.14 -5.84 -31.35
C GLY A 153 5.55 -5.37 -32.69
N THR A 154 4.23 -5.30 -32.85
CA THR A 154 3.66 -5.01 -34.18
C THR A 154 3.86 -3.56 -34.60
N SER A 155 3.60 -2.56 -33.73
CA SER A 155 3.78 -1.14 -34.09
C SER A 155 5.25 -0.71 -34.17
N THR A 156 6.12 -1.31 -33.36
CA THR A 156 7.57 -1.09 -33.40
C THR A 156 8.20 -1.74 -34.64
N ASN A 157 7.79 -2.96 -35.01
CA ASN A 157 8.22 -3.60 -36.26
C ASN A 157 7.69 -2.90 -37.50
N LEU A 158 6.44 -2.39 -37.48
CA LEU A 158 5.87 -1.62 -38.59
C LEU A 158 6.58 -0.27 -38.78
N ARG A 159 6.93 0.42 -37.69
CA ARG A 159 7.76 1.64 -37.76
C ARG A 159 9.16 1.35 -38.30
N ALA A 160 9.81 0.29 -37.81
CA ALA A 160 11.12 -0.12 -38.28
C ALA A 160 11.11 -0.51 -39.78
N GLN A 161 10.05 -1.19 -40.25
CA GLN A 161 9.86 -1.48 -41.68
C GLN A 161 9.60 -0.21 -42.50
N ALA A 162 8.79 0.73 -42.00
CA ALA A 162 8.51 1.98 -42.70
C ALA A 162 9.78 2.86 -42.84
N GLU A 163 10.61 2.94 -41.79
CA GLU A 163 11.89 3.64 -41.85
C GLU A 163 12.92 2.94 -42.75
N ALA A 164 12.95 1.61 -42.75
CA ALA A 164 13.80 0.84 -43.66
C ALA A 164 13.38 1.04 -45.12
N ALA A 165 12.08 1.04 -45.41
CA ALA A 165 11.54 1.29 -46.75
C ALA A 165 11.82 2.73 -47.23
N ALA A 166 11.73 3.71 -46.32
CA ALA A 166 12.05 5.11 -46.63
C ALA A 166 13.54 5.37 -46.88
N LYS A 167 14.44 4.53 -46.35
CA LYS A 167 15.89 4.60 -46.61
C LYS A 167 16.33 3.89 -47.89
N SER A 168 15.47 3.05 -48.46
CA SER A 168 15.74 2.30 -49.70
C SER A 168 15.23 2.98 -50.98
N GLN A 169 14.60 4.16 -50.86
CA GLN A 169 14.29 5.08 -51.96
C GLN A 169 15.31 6.21 -52.01
#